data_AF-B9TNC9-F1
#
_entry.id   AF-B9TNC9-F1
#
_cell.length_a   1.000
_cell.length_b   1.000
_cell.length_c   1.000
_cell.angle_alpha   90.00
_cell.angle_beta   90.00
_cell.angle_gamma   90.00
#
_symmetry.space_group_name_H-M   'P 1'
#
loop_
_entity.id
_entity.type
_entity.pdbx_description
1 polymer ?
#
loop_
_entity_poly.entity_id
_entity_poly.type
_entity_poly.pdbx_seq_one_letter_code
_entity_poly.pdbx_strand_id
1 'polypeptide(L)'
;MGTQTAIVDTIIKGKADYCLAVKGNQETLYDDIALYFSDVNLLEELQENAQYYQTVEKSRGQIEVREYWVSSDIKWLCQNHPKWHKLRGIGMTRNTIDKDGQLSQENRYFIFSFKPDVLTFANCVRGHWQIESMHWLLDVVYHEDHHQTLDKRAAFNLNLIRKMCLYFLKVM
;
A
#
# COMPACT_ATOMS: atom_id res chain seq x y z
N MET A 1 -1.32 -5.29 -4.49
CA MET A 1 -0.82 -5.22 -5.91
C MET A 1 0.69 -5.42 -5.96
N GLY A 2 1.23 -5.97 -7.06
CA GLY A 2 2.69 -6.16 -7.20
C GLY A 2 3.38 -4.89 -7.69
N THR A 3 4.54 -4.56 -7.11
CA THR A 3 5.40 -3.46 -7.57
C THR A 3 6.18 -3.95 -8.77
N GLN A 4 5.65 -3.71 -9.97
CA GLN A 4 6.27 -4.09 -11.23
C GLN A 4 6.43 -2.84 -12.10
N THR A 5 7.61 -2.68 -12.69
CA THR A 5 7.92 -1.54 -13.57
C THR A 5 7.00 -1.45 -14.78
N ALA A 6 6.60 -2.60 -15.35
CA ALA A 6 5.66 -2.64 -16.47
C ALA A 6 4.27 -2.05 -16.13
N ILE A 7 3.82 -2.21 -14.88
CA ILE A 7 2.56 -1.62 -14.39
C ILE A 7 2.71 -0.10 -14.29
N VAL A 8 3.85 0.38 -13.76
CA VAL A 8 4.18 1.81 -13.69
C VAL A 8 4.15 2.46 -15.08
N ASP A 9 4.80 1.85 -16.07
CA ASP A 9 4.82 2.40 -17.43
C ASP A 9 3.42 2.47 -18.04
N THR A 10 2.56 1.51 -17.74
CA THR A 10 1.16 1.49 -18.21
C THR A 10 0.35 2.61 -17.57
N ILE A 11 0.49 2.82 -16.26
CA ILE A 11 -0.18 3.90 -15.52
C ILE A 11 0.26 5.27 -16.06
N ILE A 12 1.57 5.45 -16.28
CA ILE A 12 2.13 6.69 -16.81
C ILE A 12 1.64 6.97 -18.24
N LYS A 13 1.56 5.94 -19.10
CA LYS A 13 0.97 6.06 -20.46
C LYS A 13 -0.49 6.51 -20.40
N GLY A 14 -1.24 6.04 -19.40
CA GLY A 14 -2.59 6.49 -19.08
C GLY A 14 -2.68 7.90 -18.49
N LYS A 15 -1.56 8.62 -18.33
CA LYS A 15 -1.45 9.95 -17.69
C LYS A 15 -1.93 9.99 -16.23
N ALA A 16 -1.90 8.85 -15.55
CA ALA A 16 -2.23 8.75 -14.13
C ALA A 16 -0.97 8.70 -13.25
N ASP A 17 -1.18 8.88 -11.95
CA ASP A 17 -0.16 8.71 -10.91
C ASP A 17 -0.27 7.34 -10.25
N TYR A 18 0.82 6.87 -9.64
CA TYR A 18 0.87 5.60 -8.91
C TYR A 18 1.32 5.78 -7.45
N CYS A 19 0.90 4.83 -6.62
CA CYS A 19 1.44 4.53 -5.29
C CYS A 19 1.56 3.01 -5.20
N LEU A 20 2.77 2.49 -5.00
CA LEU A 20 3.03 1.05 -5.03
C LEU A 20 3.79 0.59 -3.79
N ALA A 21 3.31 -0.50 -3.18
CA ALA A 21 3.91 -1.11 -1.99
C ALA A 21 5.17 -1.91 -2.36
N VAL A 22 6.33 -1.45 -1.90
CA VAL A 22 7.61 -2.12 -2.16
C VAL A 22 7.66 -3.43 -1.35
N LYS A 23 7.89 -4.55 -2.04
CA LYS A 23 7.99 -5.88 -1.42
C LYS A 23 9.46 -6.27 -1.25
N GLY A 24 9.77 -7.02 -0.20
CA GLY A 24 11.14 -7.50 0.10
C GLY A 24 11.75 -8.43 -0.97
N ASN A 25 10.96 -8.90 -1.94
CA ASN A 25 11.48 -9.65 -3.09
C ASN A 25 12.09 -8.76 -4.19
N GLN A 26 12.18 -7.44 -3.97
CA GLN A 26 12.94 -6.52 -4.80
C GLN A 26 14.29 -6.25 -4.15
N GLU A 27 15.33 -6.95 -4.63
CA GLU A 27 16.60 -7.21 -3.94
C GLU A 27 17.33 -6.00 -3.33
N THR A 28 17.04 -4.76 -3.72
CA THR A 28 17.73 -3.57 -3.17
C THR A 28 16.83 -2.37 -2.90
N LEU A 29 15.68 -2.24 -3.57
CA LEU A 29 14.80 -1.07 -3.39
C LEU A 29 14.14 -1.04 -2.01
N TYR A 30 13.74 -2.21 -1.51
CA TYR A 30 13.13 -2.34 -0.19
C TYR A 30 14.12 -1.93 0.89
N ASP A 31 15.34 -2.48 0.83
CA ASP A 31 16.37 -2.26 1.83
C ASP A 31 16.85 -0.81 1.84
N ASP A 32 17.01 -0.19 0.68
CA ASP A 32 17.37 1.23 0.54
C ASP A 32 16.34 2.13 1.25
N ILE A 33 15.04 1.91 1.00
CA ILE A 33 13.98 2.71 1.60
C ILE A 33 13.84 2.40 3.09
N ALA A 34 13.96 1.13 3.48
CA ALA A 34 13.91 0.71 4.88
C ALA A 34 15.04 1.33 5.70
N LEU A 35 16.26 1.33 5.16
CA LEU A 35 17.43 1.96 5.76
C LEU A 35 17.22 3.46 5.90
N TYR A 36 16.72 4.13 4.85
CA TYR A 36 16.43 5.56 4.89
C TYR A 36 15.47 5.92 6.04
N PHE A 37 14.33 5.22 6.15
CA PHE A 37 13.35 5.46 7.21
C PHE A 37 13.73 4.86 8.59
N SER A 38 14.88 4.19 8.72
CA SER A 38 15.37 3.69 10.00
C SER A 38 16.04 4.78 10.86
N ASP A 39 16.44 5.90 10.24
CA ASP A 39 17.01 7.04 10.95
C ASP A 39 15.93 7.79 11.73
N VAL A 40 16.08 7.85 13.05
CA VAL A 40 15.15 8.52 13.95
C VAL A 40 15.13 10.04 13.72
N ASN A 41 16.30 10.64 13.44
CA ASN A 41 16.39 12.08 13.22
C ASN A 41 15.62 12.49 11.96
N LEU A 42 15.66 11.65 10.92
CA LEU A 42 14.86 11.84 9.72
C LEU A 42 13.36 11.81 10.05
N LEU A 43 12.90 10.84 10.85
CA LEU A 43 11.47 10.74 11.18
C LEU A 43 10.98 11.97 11.96
N GLU A 44 11.81 12.48 12.88
CA GLU A 44 11.54 13.72 13.62
C GLU A 44 11.51 14.93 12.68
N GLU A 45 12.49 15.07 11.80
CA GLU A 45 12.53 16.15 10.79
C GLU A 45 11.29 16.12 9.88
N LEU A 46 10.89 14.94 9.40
CA LEU A 46 9.70 14.80 8.56
C LEU A 46 8.43 15.18 9.32
N GLN A 47 8.38 14.92 10.62
CA GLN A 47 7.27 15.33 11.48
C GLN A 47 7.21 16.84 11.67
N GLU A 48 8.35 17.48 11.93
CA GLU A 48 8.46 18.95 12.04
C GLU A 48 8.09 19.66 10.73
N ASN A 49 8.43 19.06 9.58
CA ASN A 49 8.13 19.58 8.25
C ASN A 49 6.73 19.23 7.72
N ALA A 50 5.81 18.78 8.58
CA ALA A 50 4.44 18.39 8.22
C ALA A 50 4.36 17.31 7.12
N GLN A 51 5.37 16.44 7.03
CA GLN A 51 5.37 15.24 6.17
C GLN A 51 4.98 13.97 6.93
N TYR A 52 4.26 14.14 8.05
CA TYR A 52 3.80 13.11 8.95
C TYR A 52 2.28 13.20 9.15
N TYR A 53 1.63 12.06 9.25
CA TYR A 53 0.22 11.96 9.61
C TYR A 53 -0.04 10.73 10.48
N GLN A 54 -1.01 10.83 11.39
CA GLN A 54 -1.36 9.75 12.30
C GLN A 54 -2.87 9.61 12.45
N THR A 55 -3.31 8.36 12.60
CA THR A 55 -4.67 8.02 13.00
C THR A 55 -4.64 7.01 14.13
N VAL A 56 -5.55 7.16 15.10
CA VAL A 56 -5.72 6.23 16.21
C VAL A 56 -7.16 5.73 16.20
N GLU A 57 -7.33 4.42 16.14
CA GLU A 57 -8.63 3.75 16.20
C GLU A 57 -8.66 2.83 17.42
N LYS A 58 -9.77 2.86 18.18
CA LYS A 58 -9.99 1.98 19.32
C LYS A 58 -11.23 1.14 19.09
N SER A 59 -11.10 -0.18 19.18
CA SER A 59 -12.21 -1.12 18.98
C SER A 59 -12.07 -2.35 19.87
N ARG A 60 -13.11 -2.69 20.63
CA ARG A 60 -13.24 -3.97 21.39
C ARG A 60 -11.96 -4.47 22.09
N GLY A 61 -11.25 -3.58 22.81
CA GLY A 61 -10.02 -3.93 23.56
C GLY A 61 -8.72 -3.84 22.74
N GLN A 62 -8.81 -3.48 21.47
CA GLN A 62 -7.69 -3.24 20.57
C GLN A 62 -7.52 -1.73 20.34
N ILE A 63 -6.27 -1.27 20.37
CA ILE A 63 -5.87 0.07 19.93
C ILE A 63 -4.99 -0.10 18.71
N GLU A 64 -5.36 0.52 17.61
CA GLU A 64 -4.60 0.54 16.37
C GLU A 64 -4.14 1.96 16.08
N VAL A 65 -2.83 2.14 16.03
CA VAL A 65 -2.16 3.39 15.70
C VAL A 65 -1.53 3.22 14.33
N ARG A 66 -1.95 4.04 13.37
CA ARG A 66 -1.38 4.07 12.03
C ARG A 66 -0.69 5.39 11.82
N GLU A 67 0.56 5.32 11.43
CA GLU A 67 1.44 6.46 11.20
C GLU A 67 1.94 6.41 9.76
N TYR A 68 2.07 7.59 9.15
CA TYR A 68 2.44 7.77 7.76
C TYR A 68 3.53 8.82 7.68
N TRP A 69 4.63 8.51 6.99
CA TRP A 69 5.70 9.44 6.67
C TRP A 69 5.90 9.48 5.17
N VAL A 70 6.21 10.66 4.65
CA VAL A 70 6.53 10.88 3.25
C VAL A 70 7.85 11.63 3.14
N SER A 71 8.68 11.28 2.17
CA SER A 71 9.87 12.06 1.84
C SER A 71 9.97 12.30 0.34
N SER A 72 10.41 13.50 -0.01
CA SER A 72 10.68 13.91 -1.39
C SER A 72 12.19 14.02 -1.69
N ASP A 73 13.05 13.86 -0.68
CA ASP A 73 14.50 13.82 -0.89
C ASP A 73 14.95 12.43 -1.32
N ILE A 74 14.77 12.18 -2.61
CA ILE A 74 14.95 10.85 -3.23
C ILE A 74 15.97 10.86 -4.37
N LYS A 75 16.80 11.91 -4.48
CA LYS A 75 17.78 12.03 -5.58
C LYS A 75 18.71 10.82 -5.65
N TRP A 76 19.19 10.37 -4.49
CA TRP A 76 20.03 9.19 -4.33
C TRP A 76 19.30 7.91 -4.78
N LEU A 77 18.02 7.77 -4.43
CA LEU A 77 17.22 6.60 -4.79
C LEU A 77 16.95 6.54 -6.30
N CYS A 78 16.67 7.69 -6.93
CA CYS A 78 16.50 7.81 -8.38
C CYS A 78 17.78 7.42 -9.14
N GLN A 79 18.96 7.72 -8.59
CA GLN A 79 20.24 7.33 -9.18
C GLN A 79 20.47 5.83 -9.07
N ASN A 80 20.16 5.23 -7.92
CA ASN A 80 20.31 3.78 -7.69
C ASN A 80 19.27 2.95 -8.45
N HIS A 81 18.07 3.50 -8.68
CA HIS A 81 16.93 2.80 -9.31
C HIS A 81 16.30 3.60 -10.46
N PRO A 82 17.04 3.84 -11.56
CA PRO A 82 16.58 4.69 -12.66
C PRO A 82 15.37 4.13 -13.42
N LYS A 83 15.05 2.85 -13.22
CA LYS A 83 13.91 2.14 -13.82
C LYS A 83 12.53 2.65 -13.35
N TRP A 84 12.46 3.39 -12.24
CA TRP A 84 11.20 3.93 -11.73
C TRP A 84 10.91 5.31 -12.31
N HIS A 85 10.23 5.32 -13.45
CA HIS A 85 9.86 6.57 -14.13
C HIS A 85 8.90 7.42 -13.29
N LYS A 86 9.05 8.75 -13.40
CA LYS A 86 8.24 9.76 -12.67
C LYS A 86 8.24 9.60 -11.14
N LEU A 87 9.21 8.92 -10.55
CA LEU A 87 9.31 8.81 -9.10
C LEU A 87 9.44 10.22 -8.48
N ARG A 88 8.51 10.56 -7.57
CA ARG A 88 8.47 11.87 -6.90
C ARG A 88 8.69 11.81 -5.39
N GLY A 89 8.50 10.65 -4.79
CA GLY A 89 8.79 10.45 -3.38
C GLY A 89 8.64 9.00 -2.95
N ILE A 90 8.98 8.79 -1.69
CA ILE A 90 8.85 7.53 -0.96
C ILE A 90 8.04 7.76 0.30
N GLY A 91 7.36 6.70 0.76
CA GLY A 91 6.57 6.75 1.97
C GLY A 91 6.74 5.50 2.83
N MET A 92 6.59 5.68 4.13
CA MET A 92 6.51 4.61 5.11
C MET A 92 5.16 4.66 5.80
N THR A 93 4.57 3.49 6.02
CA THR A 93 3.48 3.33 6.99
C THR A 93 3.95 2.46 8.13
N ARG A 94 3.67 2.87 9.36
CA ARG A 94 3.83 2.04 10.56
C ARG A 94 2.46 1.77 11.13
N ASN A 95 2.14 0.50 11.31
CA ASN A 95 0.92 0.09 11.99
C ASN A 95 1.30 -0.57 13.31
N THR A 96 0.83 0.01 14.41
CA THR A 96 1.05 -0.50 15.76
C THR A 96 -0.31 -0.92 16.32
N ILE A 97 -0.44 -2.21 16.60
CA ILE A 97 -1.64 -2.80 17.18
C ILE A 97 -1.30 -3.24 18.60
N ASP A 98 -2.01 -2.68 19.57
CA ASP A 98 -2.06 -3.19 20.94
C ASP A 98 -3.35 -3.99 21.10
N LYS A 99 -3.22 -5.28 21.38
CA LYS A 99 -4.35 -6.17 21.69
C LYS A 99 -4.08 -6.83 23.04
N ASP A 100 -4.84 -6.42 24.04
CA ASP A 100 -4.76 -6.96 25.41
C ASP A 100 -3.32 -6.95 25.99
N GLY A 101 -2.53 -5.91 25.67
CA GLY A 101 -1.15 -5.75 26.13
C GLY A 101 -0.09 -6.42 25.24
N GLN A 102 -0.49 -7.10 24.16
CA GLN A 102 0.43 -7.58 23.13
C GLN A 102 0.56 -6.53 22.03
N LEU A 103 1.73 -5.90 21.98
CA LEU A 103 2.07 -4.91 20.96
C LEU A 103 2.69 -5.59 19.74
N SER A 104 2.07 -5.41 18.58
CA SER A 104 2.63 -5.80 17.28
C SER A 104 2.81 -4.57 16.42
N GLN A 105 3.96 -4.48 15.75
CA GLN A 105 4.28 -3.36 14.87
C GLN A 105 4.67 -3.90 13.49
N GLU A 106 4.14 -3.27 12.44
CA GLU A 106 4.46 -3.60 11.05
C GLU A 106 4.80 -2.32 10.28
N ASN A 107 5.97 -2.31 9.65
CA ASN A 107 6.37 -1.23 8.74
C ASN A 107 6.17 -1.69 7.28
N ARG A 108 5.65 -0.81 6.44
CA ARG A 108 5.53 -1.03 4.98
C ARG A 108 6.02 0.20 4.24
N TYR A 109 6.67 -0.03 3.10
CA TYR A 109 7.33 1.00 2.32
C TYR A 109 6.69 1.14 0.93
N PHE A 110 6.73 2.36 0.40
CA PHE A 110 6.02 2.72 -0.82
C PHE A 110 6.84 3.68 -1.68
N ILE A 111 6.62 3.60 -2.99
CA ILE A 111 7.07 4.56 -3.99
C ILE A 111 5.86 5.21 -4.65
N PHE A 112 5.94 6.50 -4.98
CA PHE A 112 4.83 7.20 -5.64
C PHE A 112 5.28 8.31 -6.60
N SER A 113 4.37 8.69 -7.51
CA SER A 113 4.62 9.70 -8.56
C SER A 113 3.84 11.01 -8.42
N PHE A 114 2.89 11.10 -7.50
CA PHE A 114 2.12 12.33 -7.26
C PHE A 114 2.91 13.34 -6.42
N LYS A 115 2.37 14.55 -6.25
CA LYS A 115 2.99 15.59 -5.40
C LYS A 115 3.15 15.05 -3.96
N PRO A 116 4.35 15.15 -3.36
CA PRO A 116 4.55 14.73 -1.97
C PRO A 116 3.58 15.44 -1.03
N ASP A 117 2.60 14.70 -0.54
CA ASP A 117 1.56 15.13 0.38
C ASP A 117 1.16 13.93 1.23
N VAL A 118 1.35 14.03 2.54
CA VAL A 118 1.19 12.91 3.47
C VAL A 118 -0.28 12.47 3.60
N LEU A 119 -1.23 13.39 3.46
CA LEU A 119 -2.67 13.06 3.48
C LEU A 119 -3.10 12.29 2.23
N THR A 120 -2.68 12.75 1.05
CA THR A 120 -2.90 12.03 -0.22
C THR A 120 -2.28 10.65 -0.18
N PHE A 121 -1.06 10.54 0.36
CA PHE A 121 -0.39 9.25 0.57
C PHE A 121 -1.19 8.33 1.52
N ALA A 122 -1.59 8.83 2.69
CA ALA A 122 -2.37 8.07 3.66
C ALA A 122 -3.70 7.57 3.05
N ASN A 123 -4.41 8.44 2.33
CA ASN A 123 -5.64 8.08 1.61
C ASN A 123 -5.40 7.00 0.54
N CYS A 124 -4.31 7.11 -0.21
CA CYS A 124 -3.96 6.13 -1.22
C CYS A 124 -3.67 4.75 -0.61
N VAL A 125 -2.88 4.71 0.47
CA VAL A 125 -2.59 3.46 1.19
C VAL A 125 -3.87 2.88 1.79
N ARG A 126 -4.72 3.70 2.43
CA ARG A 126 -6.01 3.25 2.96
C ARG A 126 -6.93 2.68 1.89
N GLY A 127 -7.01 3.33 0.73
CA GLY A 127 -7.76 2.82 -0.43
C GLY A 127 -7.22 1.47 -0.92
N HIS A 128 -5.90 1.27 -0.91
CA HIS A 128 -5.31 -0.01 -1.26
C HIS A 128 -5.80 -1.16 -0.36
N TRP A 129 -5.83 -0.94 0.96
CA TRP A 129 -6.32 -1.95 1.92
C TRP A 129 -7.78 -2.33 1.70
N GLN A 130 -8.63 -1.37 1.31
CA GLN A 130 -10.03 -1.67 1.01
C GLN A 130 -10.17 -2.65 -0.16
N ILE A 131 -9.29 -2.55 -1.16
CA ILE A 131 -9.24 -3.48 -2.30
C ILE A 131 -8.74 -4.85 -1.85
N GLU A 132 -7.68 -4.92 -1.04
CA GLU A 132 -7.15 -6.20 -0.54
C GLU A 132 -8.11 -6.92 0.41
N SER A 133 -8.85 -6.18 1.25
CA SER A 133 -9.93 -6.78 2.06
C SER A 133 -11.05 -7.38 1.22
N MET A 134 -11.35 -6.80 0.05
CA MET A 134 -12.31 -7.40 -0.90
C MET A 134 -11.76 -8.69 -1.51
N HIS A 135 -10.46 -8.73 -1.84
CA HIS A 135 -9.82 -9.96 -2.31
C HIS A 135 -9.89 -11.07 -1.27
N TRP A 136 -9.61 -10.76 0.01
CA TRP A 136 -9.76 -11.76 1.07
C TRP A 136 -11.18 -12.35 1.13
N LEU A 137 -12.20 -11.51 0.95
CA LEU A 137 -13.59 -11.96 0.93
C LEU A 137 -13.87 -12.87 -0.27
N LEU A 138 -13.33 -12.55 -1.45
CA LEU A 138 -13.43 -13.40 -2.64
C LEU A 138 -12.69 -14.74 -2.46
N ASP A 139 -11.46 -14.69 -1.97
CA ASP A 139 -10.57 -15.84 -1.88
C ASP A 139 -11.02 -16.80 -0.78
N VAL A 140 -11.41 -16.27 0.39
CA VAL A 140 -11.75 -17.07 1.57
C VAL A 140 -13.24 -17.35 1.67
N VAL A 141 -14.11 -16.34 1.55
CA VAL A 141 -15.56 -16.52 1.77
C VAL A 141 -16.25 -17.05 0.52
N TYR A 142 -15.85 -16.61 -0.68
CA TYR A 142 -16.35 -17.16 -1.93
C TYR A 142 -15.52 -18.35 -2.44
N HIS A 143 -14.49 -18.76 -1.69
CA HIS A 143 -13.60 -19.87 -2.01
C HIS A 143 -13.07 -19.80 -3.45
N GLU A 144 -12.75 -18.58 -3.92
CA GLU A 144 -12.34 -18.37 -5.31
C GLU A 144 -11.08 -19.19 -5.64
N ASP A 145 -10.12 -19.27 -4.72
CA ASP A 145 -8.89 -20.07 -4.87
C ASP A 145 -9.13 -21.57 -4.99
N HIS A 146 -10.24 -22.08 -4.45
CA HIS A 146 -10.56 -23.50 -4.48
C HIS A 146 -11.35 -23.90 -5.73
N HIS A 147 -11.67 -22.94 -6.61
CA HIS A 147 -12.52 -23.18 -7.75
C HIS A 147 -11.76 -23.82 -8.92
N GLN A 148 -12.15 -25.03 -9.31
CA GLN A 148 -11.44 -25.83 -10.32
C GLN A 148 -11.96 -25.64 -11.76
N THR A 149 -12.69 -24.55 -12.04
CA THR A 149 -13.22 -24.34 -13.40
C THR A 149 -12.10 -24.07 -14.40
N LEU A 150 -11.96 -24.99 -15.36
CA LEU A 150 -10.94 -24.94 -16.39
C LEU A 150 -11.34 -24.07 -17.60
N ASP A 151 -12.65 -23.87 -17.81
CA ASP A 151 -13.13 -23.00 -18.89
C ASP A 151 -12.92 -21.53 -18.54
N LYS A 152 -12.13 -20.84 -19.37
CA LYS A 152 -11.73 -19.45 -19.13
C LYS A 152 -12.91 -18.47 -19.15
N ARG A 153 -13.95 -18.72 -19.96
CA ARG A 153 -15.13 -17.85 -20.04
C ARG A 153 -16.01 -18.03 -18.81
N ALA A 154 -16.23 -19.28 -18.40
CA ALA A 154 -16.96 -19.59 -17.18
C ALA A 154 -16.26 -19.04 -15.93
N ALA A 155 -14.93 -19.18 -15.83
CA ALA A 155 -14.14 -18.62 -14.73
C ALA A 155 -14.26 -17.08 -14.69
N PHE A 156 -14.15 -16.41 -15.84
CA PHE A 156 -14.32 -14.96 -15.93
C PHE A 156 -15.73 -14.51 -15.52
N ASN A 157 -16.77 -15.17 -16.05
CA ASN A 157 -18.16 -14.85 -15.75
C ASN A 157 -18.45 -15.03 -14.25
N LEU A 158 -17.94 -16.09 -13.65
CA LEU A 158 -18.14 -16.35 -12.22
C LEU A 158 -17.45 -15.29 -11.36
N ASN A 159 -16.22 -14.89 -11.70
CA ASN A 159 -15.52 -13.81 -11.02
C ASN A 159 -16.30 -12.49 -11.07
N LEU A 160 -16.87 -12.16 -12.24
CA LEU A 160 -17.71 -10.98 -12.41
C LEU A 160 -18.96 -11.03 -11.52
N ILE A 161 -19.67 -12.17 -11.52
CA ILE A 161 -20.87 -12.37 -10.70
C ILE A 161 -20.54 -12.20 -9.20
N ARG A 162 -19.47 -12.83 -8.71
CA ARG A 162 -19.04 -12.72 -7.30
C ARG A 162 -18.76 -11.27 -6.91
N LYS A 163 -18.03 -10.53 -7.75
CA LYS A 163 -17.75 -9.10 -7.52
C LYS A 163 -19.02 -8.25 -7.51
N MET A 164 -19.97 -8.52 -8.41
CA MET A 164 -21.27 -7.84 -8.41
C MET A 164 -22.07 -8.13 -7.13
N CYS A 165 -22.12 -9.39 -6.69
CA CYS A 165 -22.77 -9.76 -5.43
C CYS A 165 -22.16 -9.03 -4.23
N LEU A 166 -20.82 -8.97 -4.15
CA LEU A 166 -20.13 -8.24 -3.09
C LEU A 166 -20.43 -6.75 -3.09
N TYR A 167 -20.49 -6.13 -4.28
CA TYR A 167 -20.88 -4.74 -4.40
C TYR A 167 -22.29 -4.50 -3.85
N PHE A 168 -23.27 -5.34 -4.23
CA PHE A 168 -24.64 -5.21 -3.72
C PHE A 168 -24.73 -5.40 -2.20
N LEU A 169 -24.03 -6.39 -1.64
CA LEU A 169 -24.01 -6.63 -0.19
C LEU A 169 -23.38 -5.50 0.61
N LYS A 170 -22.51 -4.69 0.01
CA LYS A 170 -21.84 -3.56 0.66
C LYS A 170 -22.64 -2.26 0.59
N VAL A 171 -23.52 -2.13 -0.41
CA VAL A 171 -24.33 -0.92 -0.66
C VAL A 171 -25.69 -0.98 0.02
N MET A 172 -26.21 -2.19 0.27
CA MET A 172 -27.40 -2.42 1.11
C MET A 172 -27.08 -2.26 2.60
#